data_AF-A0A944RVX1-F1
#
_entry.id   AF-A0A944RVX1-F1
#
_cell.length_a   1.000
_cell.length_b   1.000
_cell.length_c   1.000
_cell.angle_alpha   90.00
_cell.angle_beta   90.00
_cell.angle_gamma   90.00
#
_symmetry.space_group_name_H-M   'P 1'
#
loop_
_entity.id
_entity.type
_entity.pdbx_description
1 polymer ?
#
loop_
_entity_poly.entity_id
_entity_poly.type
_entity_poly.pdbx_seq_one_letter_code
_entity_poly.pdbx_strand_id
1 'polypeptide(L)'
;SSGSNKYVADPLGAQDAMINTFFADWQYQSPRLWRTIHKIKWETWRQRDTDKIFEVDGAGELLLDDDGEPIVAFDPLQSDTRNGRKESGFFGVINKADYQFDLGRLTFIPRIKSEVINLAPFDRQRVRRQTWDLIPSMLIRMPLMKRSGIELGWEQRFFYELRRDEDKLAAGSRTGDFGGLVLAAQLVNTRAYLGYELRTQVGVRLDRRRLEVVEDSNEKRTSGLAFLTVFGSLRE
;
A
#
# COMPACT_ATOMS: atom_id res chain seq x y z
N SER A 1 -15.37 36.08 36.65
CA SER A 1 -14.82 35.77 35.31
C SER A 1 -15.69 34.68 34.72
N SER A 2 -16.65 35.04 33.87
CA SER A 2 -17.59 34.11 33.25
C SER A 2 -16.86 33.36 32.13
N GLY A 3 -16.84 32.03 32.18
CA GLY A 3 -16.26 31.21 31.12
C GLY A 3 -17.00 31.47 29.81
N SER A 4 -16.36 32.17 28.86
CA SER A 4 -16.88 32.24 27.51
C SER A 4 -16.53 30.94 26.80
N ASN A 5 -17.48 30.40 26.03
CA ASN A 5 -17.21 29.31 25.11
C ASN A 5 -16.20 29.82 24.08
N LYS A 6 -14.93 29.50 24.27
CA LYS A 6 -13.91 29.64 23.23
C LYS A 6 -14.02 28.44 22.32
N TYR A 7 -14.16 28.69 21.02
CA TYR A 7 -14.02 27.65 20.00
C TYR A 7 -12.60 27.08 20.09
N VAL A 8 -12.48 25.87 20.61
CA VAL A 8 -11.23 25.10 20.54
C VAL A 8 -11.33 24.32 19.24
N ALA A 9 -10.53 24.70 18.25
CA ALA A 9 -10.45 23.98 16.99
C ALA A 9 -10.00 22.54 17.26
N ASP A 10 -10.86 21.57 16.94
CA ASP A 10 -10.51 20.15 16.92
C ASP A 10 -9.61 19.90 15.70
N PRO A 11 -8.37 19.40 15.88
CA PRO A 11 -7.42 19.23 14.78
C PRO A 11 -7.74 18.05 13.84
N LEU A 12 -8.84 17.32 14.04
CA LEU A 12 -9.19 16.16 13.22
C LEU A 12 -9.79 16.58 11.87
N GLY A 13 -9.02 16.37 10.80
CA GLY A 13 -9.43 16.76 9.45
C GLY A 13 -10.78 16.18 8.98
N ALA A 14 -11.18 14.99 9.44
CA ALA A 14 -12.43 14.32 9.06
C ALA A 14 -13.57 14.49 10.08
N GLN A 15 -13.63 15.63 10.78
CA GLN A 15 -14.72 15.96 11.70
C GLN A 15 -16.08 15.82 11.02
N ASP A 16 -17.05 15.17 11.67
CA ASP A 16 -18.41 14.95 11.14
C ASP A 16 -18.52 14.17 9.83
N ALA A 17 -17.51 13.40 9.46
CA ALA A 17 -17.57 12.47 8.34
C ALA A 17 -18.28 11.15 8.70
N MET A 18 -19.14 10.67 7.80
CA MET A 18 -19.66 9.31 7.84
C MET A 18 -18.70 8.38 7.10
N ILE A 19 -18.11 7.41 7.81
CA ILE A 19 -17.17 6.43 7.27
C ILE A 19 -17.80 5.05 7.33
N ASN A 20 -17.99 4.42 6.18
CA ASN A 20 -18.41 3.02 6.10
C ASN A 20 -17.26 2.18 5.60
N THR A 21 -16.97 1.08 6.29
CA THR A 21 -15.94 0.11 5.89
C THR A 21 -16.59 -1.26 5.68
N PHE A 22 -16.41 -1.80 4.49
CA PHE A 22 -16.70 -3.17 4.13
C PHE A 22 -15.38 -3.92 3.94
N PHE A 23 -15.29 -5.11 4.55
CA PHE A 23 -14.16 -6.00 4.39
C PHE A 23 -14.69 -7.42 4.17
N ALA A 24 -14.13 -8.09 3.17
CA ALA A 24 -14.39 -9.49 2.91
C ALA A 24 -13.08 -10.19 2.54
N ASP A 25 -12.87 -11.38 3.08
CA ASP A 25 -11.83 -12.26 2.60
C ASP A 25 -12.31 -13.69 2.37
N TRP A 26 -11.64 -14.34 1.44
CA TRP A 26 -11.93 -15.70 1.05
C TRP A 26 -10.61 -16.42 0.78
N GLN A 27 -10.49 -17.63 1.31
CA GLN A 27 -9.35 -18.50 1.10
C GLN A 27 -9.85 -19.87 0.65
N TYR A 28 -9.16 -20.44 -0.33
CA TYR A 28 -9.39 -21.81 -0.75
C TYR A 28 -8.07 -22.59 -0.73
N GLN A 29 -8.07 -23.73 -0.04
CA GLN A 29 -6.97 -24.68 -0.01
C GLN A 29 -7.39 -25.91 -0.79
N SER A 30 -6.75 -26.14 -1.93
CA SER A 30 -7.03 -27.30 -2.76
C SER A 30 -6.38 -28.57 -2.21
N PRO A 31 -7.02 -29.73 -2.35
CA PRO A 31 -6.35 -31.02 -2.15
C PRO A 31 -5.14 -31.22 -3.06
N ARG A 32 -5.08 -30.51 -4.20
CA ARG A 32 -3.96 -30.52 -5.14
C ARG A 32 -2.88 -29.49 -4.78
N LEU A 33 -2.67 -29.18 -3.50
CA LEU A 33 -1.56 -28.34 -2.99
C LEU A 33 -1.47 -26.90 -3.56
N TRP A 34 -2.51 -26.41 -4.24
CA TRP A 34 -2.63 -24.98 -4.57
C TRP A 34 -3.55 -24.28 -3.57
N ARG A 35 -3.24 -23.01 -3.32
CA ARG A 35 -4.00 -22.13 -2.44
C ARG A 35 -4.30 -20.84 -3.16
N THR A 36 -5.51 -20.33 -3.00
CA THR A 36 -5.87 -18.95 -3.37
C THR A 36 -6.34 -18.18 -2.16
N ILE A 37 -6.02 -16.89 -2.12
CA ILE A 37 -6.44 -15.93 -1.10
C ILE A 37 -6.91 -14.68 -1.82
N HIS A 38 -8.12 -14.24 -1.50
CA HIS A 38 -8.75 -13.05 -2.04
C HIS A 38 -9.15 -12.16 -0.87
N LYS A 39 -8.74 -10.90 -0.90
CA LYS A 39 -9.08 -9.90 0.13
C LYS A 39 -9.61 -8.66 -0.57
N ILE A 40 -10.77 -8.20 -0.12
CA ILE A 40 -11.45 -7.02 -0.63
C ILE A 40 -11.68 -6.09 0.55
N LYS A 41 -11.32 -4.82 0.37
CA LYS A 41 -11.61 -3.76 1.32
C LYS A 41 -12.21 -2.59 0.56
N TRP A 42 -13.34 -2.10 1.04
CA TRP A 42 -14.02 -0.95 0.47
C TRP A 42 -14.44 0.00 1.58
N GLU A 43 -13.95 1.23 1.52
CA GLU A 43 -14.28 2.30 2.43
C GLU A 43 -14.87 3.48 1.67
N THR A 44 -15.98 4.02 2.18
CA THR A 44 -16.62 5.23 1.66
C THR A 44 -16.70 6.26 2.76
N TRP A 45 -16.19 7.45 2.49
CA TRP A 45 -16.13 8.56 3.43
C TRP A 45 -16.97 9.68 2.85
N ARG A 46 -18.02 10.07 3.56
CA ARG A 46 -18.90 11.16 3.19
C ARG A 46 -18.84 12.24 4.25
N GLN A 47 -18.28 13.38 3.88
CA GLN A 47 -18.21 14.52 4.74
C GLN A 47 -19.60 15.18 4.85
N ARG A 48 -20.03 15.52 6.07
CA ARG A 48 -21.24 16.31 6.32
C ARG A 48 -20.89 17.80 6.42
N ASP A 49 -21.91 18.65 6.33
CA ASP A 49 -21.80 20.11 6.42
C ASP A 49 -20.75 20.66 5.45
N THR A 50 -21.02 20.48 4.16
CA THR A 50 -20.12 20.85 3.06
C THR A 50 -20.56 22.10 2.30
N ASP A 51 -21.71 22.64 2.66
CA ASP A 51 -22.33 23.71 1.89
C ASP A 51 -21.67 25.03 2.28
N LYS A 52 -21.32 25.82 1.26
CA LYS A 52 -20.73 27.14 1.45
C LYS A 52 -21.78 28.07 2.02
N ILE A 53 -21.37 28.87 3.00
CA ILE A 53 -22.19 29.96 3.52
C ILE A 53 -21.78 31.22 2.75
N PHE A 54 -22.75 31.82 2.07
CA PHE A 54 -22.54 33.04 1.30
C PHE A 54 -22.89 34.27 2.14
N GLU A 55 -22.25 35.40 1.82
CA GLU A 55 -22.56 36.68 2.44
C GLU A 55 -23.87 37.22 1.86
N VAL A 56 -24.73 37.76 2.73
CA VAL A 56 -26.03 38.33 2.39
C VAL A 56 -26.12 39.75 2.92
N ASP A 57 -26.78 40.61 2.16
CA ASP A 57 -27.00 42.01 2.53
C ASP A 57 -28.12 42.17 3.60
N GLY A 58 -28.39 43.41 4.01
CA GLY A 58 -29.44 43.72 4.99
C GLY A 58 -30.87 43.45 4.51
N ALA A 59 -31.07 43.18 3.22
CA ALA A 59 -32.34 42.79 2.62
C ALA A 59 -32.45 41.26 2.39
N GLY A 60 -31.37 40.51 2.63
CA GLY A 60 -31.29 39.06 2.45
C GLY A 60 -30.88 38.62 1.04
N GLU A 61 -30.41 39.52 0.19
CA GLU A 61 -29.87 39.21 -1.14
C GLU A 61 -28.39 38.85 -1.06
N LEU A 62 -27.93 37.96 -1.94
CA LEU A 62 -26.52 37.51 -1.97
C LEU A 62 -25.62 38.68 -2.39
N LEU A 63 -24.59 38.95 -1.60
CA LEU A 63 -23.56 39.90 -1.99
C LEU A 63 -22.69 39.25 -3.07
N LEU A 64 -22.55 39.95 -4.20
CA LEU A 64 -21.75 39.53 -5.34
C LEU A 64 -20.41 40.28 -5.32
N ASP A 65 -19.34 39.62 -5.75
CA ASP A 65 -18.04 40.23 -5.99
C ASP A 65 -18.01 41.03 -7.31
N ASP A 66 -16.85 41.62 -7.61
CA ASP A 66 -16.64 42.43 -8.81
C ASP A 66 -16.80 41.62 -10.12
N ASP A 67 -16.75 40.28 -10.06
CA ASP A 67 -16.95 39.36 -11.17
C ASP A 67 -18.40 38.85 -11.27
N GLY A 68 -19.28 39.27 -10.34
CA GLY A 68 -20.68 38.89 -10.29
C GLY A 68 -20.95 37.54 -9.63
N GLU A 69 -19.97 36.97 -8.94
CA GLU A 69 -20.08 35.70 -8.22
C GLU A 69 -20.41 35.94 -6.73
N PRO A 70 -21.22 35.07 -6.08
CA PRO A 70 -21.57 35.24 -4.68
C PRO A 70 -20.36 35.15 -3.74
N ILE A 71 -20.18 36.16 -2.89
CA ILE A 71 -19.10 36.22 -1.91
C ILE A 71 -19.31 35.11 -0.88
N VAL A 72 -18.29 34.27 -0.70
CA VAL A 72 -18.32 33.16 0.26
C VAL A 72 -17.87 33.66 1.63
N ALA A 73 -18.79 33.76 2.58
CA ALA A 73 -18.50 34.12 3.96
C ALA A 73 -17.76 32.99 4.72
N PHE A 74 -18.08 31.72 4.43
CA PHE A 74 -17.41 30.57 5.04
C PHE A 74 -17.48 29.32 4.14
N ASP A 75 -16.33 28.68 3.90
CA ASP A 75 -16.23 27.37 3.25
C ASP A 75 -15.77 26.31 4.27
N PRO A 76 -16.66 25.41 4.73
CA PRO A 76 -16.31 24.35 5.67
C PRO A 76 -15.23 23.37 5.15
N LEU A 77 -15.07 23.25 3.83
CA LEU A 77 -14.11 22.35 3.18
C LEU A 77 -12.77 23.02 2.84
N GLN A 78 -12.69 24.34 2.99
CA GLN A 78 -11.50 25.16 2.73
C GLN A 78 -11.32 26.16 3.87
N SER A 79 -11.17 25.64 5.09
CA SER A 79 -10.83 26.42 6.28
C SER A 79 -9.44 26.06 6.79
N ASP A 80 -8.79 26.94 7.55
CA ASP A 80 -7.48 26.69 8.18
C ASP A 80 -7.45 25.41 9.03
N THR A 81 -8.61 24.95 9.50
CA THR A 81 -8.78 23.74 10.32
C THR A 81 -9.24 22.51 9.53
N ARG A 82 -9.83 22.68 8.34
CA ARG A 82 -10.46 21.59 7.57
C ARG A 82 -10.22 21.76 6.07
N ASN A 83 -9.42 20.85 5.52
CA ASN A 83 -9.07 20.77 4.10
C ASN A 83 -9.45 19.39 3.53
N GLY A 84 -10.75 19.17 3.40
CA GLY A 84 -11.34 17.86 3.11
C GLY A 84 -12.12 17.80 1.80
N ARG A 85 -12.22 16.62 1.20
CA ARG A 85 -13.16 16.36 0.10
C ARG A 85 -14.52 15.97 0.66
N LYS A 86 -15.59 16.37 -0.05
CA LYS A 86 -16.96 15.91 0.23
C LYS A 86 -17.08 14.39 0.19
N GLU A 87 -16.45 13.78 -0.81
CA GLU A 87 -16.41 12.33 -0.99
C GLU A 87 -14.96 11.85 -1.07
N SER A 88 -14.65 10.84 -0.28
CA SER A 88 -13.36 10.16 -0.22
C SER A 88 -13.57 8.68 0.01
N GLY A 89 -12.51 7.90 -0.12
CA GLY A 89 -12.63 6.47 0.09
C GLY A 89 -11.42 5.69 -0.37
N PHE A 90 -11.50 4.40 -0.10
CA PHE A 90 -10.47 3.44 -0.43
C PHE A 90 -11.15 2.20 -1.00
N PHE A 91 -10.65 1.69 -2.11
CA PHE A 91 -11.02 0.39 -2.64
C PHE A 91 -9.76 -0.40 -2.91
N GLY A 92 -9.65 -1.58 -2.33
CA GLY A 92 -8.47 -2.43 -2.43
C GLY A 92 -8.88 -3.87 -2.67
N VAL A 93 -8.24 -4.50 -3.66
CA VAL A 93 -8.39 -5.93 -3.95
C VAL A 93 -7.01 -6.55 -4.00
N ILE A 94 -6.80 -7.58 -3.18
CA ILE A 94 -5.57 -8.38 -3.19
C ILE A 94 -5.94 -9.80 -3.53
N ASN A 95 -5.36 -10.30 -4.61
CA ASN A 95 -5.46 -11.69 -5.03
C ASN A 95 -4.09 -12.33 -4.89
N LYS A 96 -4.05 -13.54 -4.35
CA LYS A 96 -2.83 -14.33 -4.23
C LYS A 96 -3.14 -15.77 -4.59
N ALA A 97 -2.26 -16.37 -5.37
CA ALA A 97 -2.27 -17.80 -5.62
C ALA A 97 -0.86 -18.37 -5.38
N ASP A 98 -0.79 -19.56 -4.81
CA ASP A 98 0.44 -20.33 -4.68
C ASP A 98 0.18 -21.81 -4.96
N TYR A 99 1.19 -22.49 -5.47
CA TYR A 99 1.15 -23.92 -5.75
C TYR A 99 2.44 -24.55 -5.28
N GLN A 100 2.34 -25.59 -4.46
CA GLN A 100 3.50 -26.36 -4.03
C GLN A 100 3.59 -27.63 -4.87
N PHE A 101 4.75 -27.87 -5.48
CA PHE A 101 5.06 -29.15 -6.08
C PHE A 101 6.46 -29.60 -5.68
N ASP A 102 6.57 -30.89 -5.36
CA ASP A 102 7.80 -31.52 -4.92
C ASP A 102 8.40 -32.32 -6.09
N LEU A 103 9.64 -32.03 -6.42
CA LEU A 103 10.44 -32.72 -7.43
C LEU A 103 11.66 -33.34 -6.77
N GLY A 104 11.52 -34.59 -6.32
CA GLY A 104 12.56 -35.33 -5.61
C GLY A 104 12.89 -34.68 -4.26
N ARG A 105 14.08 -34.09 -4.15
CA ARG A 105 14.50 -33.36 -2.93
C ARG A 105 14.18 -31.86 -3.00
N LEU A 106 13.73 -31.35 -4.14
CA LEU A 106 13.48 -29.94 -4.35
C LEU A 106 12.00 -29.64 -4.21
N THR A 107 11.65 -28.64 -3.41
CA THR A 107 10.27 -28.14 -3.32
C THR A 107 10.21 -26.80 -4.03
N PHE A 108 9.32 -26.69 -5.01
CA PHE A 108 9.07 -25.47 -5.77
C PHE A 108 7.73 -24.88 -5.35
N ILE A 109 7.74 -23.59 -5.06
CA ILE A 109 6.58 -22.84 -4.62
C ILE A 109 6.49 -21.58 -5.50
N PRO A 110 5.99 -21.70 -6.74
CA PRO A 110 5.52 -20.55 -7.51
C PRO A 110 4.38 -19.86 -6.78
N ARG A 111 4.40 -18.54 -6.77
CA ARG A 111 3.38 -17.69 -6.18
C ARG A 111 3.14 -16.51 -7.10
N ILE A 112 1.90 -16.07 -7.18
CA ILE A 112 1.55 -14.84 -7.86
C ILE A 112 0.66 -14.03 -6.93
N LYS A 113 0.97 -12.74 -6.79
CA LYS A 113 0.13 -11.79 -6.08
C LYS A 113 -0.23 -10.67 -7.04
N SER A 114 -1.49 -10.24 -7.02
CA SER A 114 -1.96 -9.05 -7.72
C SER A 114 -2.71 -8.17 -6.73
N GLU A 115 -2.47 -6.88 -6.79
CA GLU A 115 -3.04 -5.88 -5.90
C GLU A 115 -3.54 -4.70 -6.73
N VAL A 116 -4.82 -4.37 -6.59
CA VAL A 116 -5.44 -3.19 -7.18
C VAL A 116 -5.86 -2.29 -6.03
N ILE A 117 -5.41 -1.04 -6.05
CA ILE A 117 -5.82 -0.03 -5.08
C ILE A 117 -6.36 1.17 -5.84
N ASN A 118 -7.50 1.68 -5.40
CA ASN A 118 -8.04 2.97 -5.76
C ASN A 118 -8.25 3.78 -4.47
N LEU A 119 -7.50 4.85 -4.31
CA LEU A 119 -7.49 5.70 -3.13
C LEU A 119 -7.89 7.12 -3.53
N ALA A 120 -9.00 7.57 -2.97
CA ALA A 120 -9.40 8.97 -2.95
C ALA A 120 -9.13 9.52 -1.54
N PRO A 121 -7.98 10.18 -1.31
CA PRO A 121 -7.64 10.68 0.02
C PRO A 121 -8.59 11.80 0.43
N PHE A 122 -8.78 11.96 1.74
CA PHE A 122 -9.61 13.03 2.29
C PHE A 122 -9.04 14.42 1.98
N ASP A 123 -7.73 14.57 2.11
CA ASP A 123 -7.02 15.83 1.84
C ASP A 123 -7.08 16.20 0.34
N ARG A 124 -7.58 17.40 0.04
CA ARG A 124 -7.71 17.93 -1.32
C ARG A 124 -6.36 18.15 -2.00
N GLN A 125 -5.29 18.42 -1.24
CA GLN A 125 -3.94 18.61 -1.76
C GLN A 125 -3.34 17.30 -2.29
N ARG A 126 -3.79 16.16 -1.75
CA ARG A 126 -3.35 14.85 -2.23
C ARG A 126 -4.18 14.42 -3.41
N VAL A 127 -3.53 14.08 -4.52
CA VAL A 127 -4.20 13.61 -5.74
C VAL A 127 -4.80 12.22 -5.52
N ARG A 128 -5.95 11.95 -6.15
CA ARG A 128 -6.53 10.60 -6.21
C ARG A 128 -5.55 9.66 -6.93
N ARG A 129 -5.36 8.46 -6.40
CA ARG A 129 -4.39 7.51 -6.95
C ARG A 129 -5.05 6.17 -7.21
N GLN A 130 -4.81 5.62 -8.39
CA GLN A 130 -5.12 4.25 -8.72
C GLN A 130 -3.83 3.52 -9.03
N THR A 131 -3.63 2.35 -8.46
CA THR A 131 -2.42 1.54 -8.66
C THR A 131 -2.76 0.10 -8.94
N TRP A 132 -1.95 -0.53 -9.77
CA TRP A 132 -1.95 -1.97 -9.97
C TRP A 132 -0.54 -2.53 -9.77
N ASP A 133 -0.44 -3.54 -8.93
CA ASP A 133 0.83 -4.17 -8.56
C ASP A 133 0.74 -5.68 -8.79
N LEU A 134 1.60 -6.20 -9.65
CA LEU A 134 1.68 -7.62 -9.98
C LEU A 134 3.05 -8.16 -9.55
N ILE A 135 3.02 -9.17 -8.69
CA ILE A 135 4.19 -9.73 -8.02
C ILE A 135 4.22 -11.25 -8.20
N PRO A 136 4.69 -11.76 -9.35
CA PRO A 136 5.13 -13.15 -9.46
C PRO A 136 6.40 -13.38 -8.63
N SER A 137 6.42 -14.49 -7.90
CA SER A 137 7.60 -14.95 -7.17
C SER A 137 7.71 -16.47 -7.22
N MET A 138 8.92 -16.96 -6.99
CA MET A 138 9.22 -18.38 -6.89
C MET A 138 10.12 -18.60 -5.68
N LEU A 139 9.76 -19.56 -4.84
CA LEU A 139 10.60 -20.04 -3.75
C LEU A 139 11.00 -21.48 -4.03
N ILE A 140 12.29 -21.77 -3.95
CA ILE A 140 12.85 -23.11 -4.11
C ILE A 140 13.47 -23.50 -2.78
N ARG A 141 13.06 -24.64 -2.23
CA ARG A 141 13.63 -25.20 -1.00
C ARG A 141 14.38 -26.47 -1.34
N MET A 142 15.60 -26.59 -0.83
CA MET A 142 16.43 -27.77 -1.00
C MET A 142 17.06 -28.19 0.32
N PRO A 143 16.85 -29.44 0.79
CA PRO A 143 17.58 -29.98 1.93
C PRO A 143 19.02 -30.23 1.51
N LEU A 144 19.97 -29.63 2.21
CA LEU A 144 21.40 -29.86 2.01
C LEU A 144 21.86 -31.07 2.83
N MET A 145 21.41 -31.17 4.09
CA MET A 145 21.64 -32.30 5.00
C MET A 145 20.40 -32.53 5.88
N LYS A 146 20.44 -33.49 6.81
CA LYS A 146 19.31 -33.82 7.72
C LYS A 146 18.80 -32.62 8.55
N ARG A 147 19.65 -31.61 8.74
CA ARG A 147 19.41 -30.45 9.62
C ARG A 147 19.84 -29.12 9.00
N SER A 148 20.13 -29.13 7.69
CA SER A 148 20.46 -27.92 6.95
C SER A 148 19.73 -27.88 5.63
N GLY A 149 19.27 -26.70 5.25
CA GLY A 149 18.55 -26.48 4.01
C GLY A 149 18.91 -25.13 3.42
N ILE A 150 18.87 -25.05 2.10
CA ILE A 150 19.01 -23.81 1.36
C ILE A 150 17.62 -23.43 0.84
N GLU A 151 17.29 -22.15 0.94
CA GLU A 151 16.13 -21.58 0.27
C GLU A 151 16.56 -20.47 -0.68
N LEU A 152 16.08 -20.55 -1.91
CA LEU A 152 16.31 -19.56 -2.96
C LEU A 152 14.98 -18.89 -3.28
N GLY A 153 14.98 -17.56 -3.35
CA GLY A 153 13.82 -16.75 -3.66
C GLY A 153 14.09 -15.88 -4.88
N TRP A 154 13.14 -15.86 -5.79
CA TRP A 154 13.06 -14.90 -6.89
C TRP A 154 11.71 -14.20 -6.80
N GLU A 155 11.69 -12.88 -6.91
CA GLU A 155 10.48 -12.08 -6.95
C GLU A 155 10.65 -10.98 -7.98
N GLN A 156 9.66 -10.84 -8.85
CA GLN A 156 9.60 -9.80 -9.86
C GLN A 156 8.35 -8.97 -9.58
N ARG A 157 8.49 -7.66 -9.57
CA ARG A 157 7.42 -6.71 -9.28
C ARG A 157 7.18 -5.82 -10.49
N PHE A 158 5.93 -5.71 -10.91
CA PHE A 158 5.46 -4.80 -11.95
C PHE A 158 4.44 -3.87 -11.30
N PHE A 159 4.82 -2.61 -11.10
CA PHE A 159 3.99 -1.62 -10.46
C PHE A 159 3.62 -0.53 -11.46
N TYR A 160 2.32 -0.28 -11.56
CA TYR A 160 1.72 0.73 -12.42
C TYR A 160 0.90 1.70 -11.57
N GLU A 161 1.23 2.98 -11.60
CA GLU A 161 0.44 4.07 -11.06
C GLU A 161 -0.49 4.56 -12.17
N LEU A 162 -1.66 3.93 -12.32
CA LEU A 162 -2.65 4.14 -13.38
C LEU A 162 -3.19 5.59 -13.44
N ARG A 163 -2.34 6.54 -13.84
CA ARG A 163 -2.66 7.96 -13.92
C ARG A 163 -3.28 8.24 -15.28
N ARG A 164 -4.41 8.97 -15.28
CA ARG A 164 -5.15 9.28 -16.50
C ARG A 164 -4.46 10.30 -17.41
N ASP A 165 -3.49 11.04 -16.87
CA ASP A 165 -2.85 12.20 -17.51
C ASP A 165 -1.31 12.03 -17.62
N GLU A 166 -0.82 10.80 -17.78
CA GLU A 166 0.64 10.55 -17.94
C GLU A 166 1.24 11.30 -19.13
N ASP A 167 0.47 11.46 -20.22
CA ASP A 167 0.87 12.21 -21.42
C ASP A 167 1.04 13.72 -21.17
N LYS A 168 0.58 14.23 -20.03
CA LYS A 168 0.72 15.65 -19.63
C LYS A 168 1.91 15.87 -18.70
N LEU A 169 2.65 14.82 -18.36
CA LEU A 169 3.84 14.93 -17.53
C LEU A 169 4.98 15.56 -18.34
N ALA A 170 5.74 16.45 -17.70
CA ALA A 170 6.89 17.06 -18.33
C ALA A 170 8.01 16.02 -18.57
N ALA A 171 8.75 16.17 -19.66
CA ALA A 171 9.95 15.37 -19.93
C ALA A 171 10.92 15.39 -18.73
N GLY A 172 11.50 14.25 -18.39
CA GLY A 172 12.39 14.07 -17.24
C GLY A 172 11.67 13.88 -15.89
N SER A 173 10.35 13.94 -15.84
CA SER A 173 9.59 13.62 -14.62
C SER A 173 9.34 12.10 -14.50
N ARG A 174 9.17 11.60 -13.27
CA ARG A 174 8.85 10.19 -13.03
C ARG A 174 7.37 9.95 -13.26
N THR A 175 7.03 8.94 -14.06
CA THR A 175 5.63 8.53 -14.31
C THR A 175 4.96 8.05 -13.02
N GLY A 176 5.72 7.32 -12.19
CA GLY A 176 5.24 6.62 -11.00
C GLY A 176 5.43 5.10 -11.11
N ASP A 177 5.59 4.63 -12.34
CA ASP A 177 5.73 3.22 -12.68
C ASP A 177 7.13 2.70 -12.38
N PHE A 178 7.21 1.44 -11.98
CA PHE A 178 8.50 0.80 -11.76
C PHE A 178 8.46 -0.73 -11.86
N GLY A 179 9.59 -1.27 -12.31
CA GLY A 179 9.92 -2.69 -12.23
C GLY A 179 10.86 -2.98 -11.07
N GLY A 180 10.58 -4.02 -10.29
CA GLY A 180 11.45 -4.52 -9.23
C GLY A 180 11.88 -5.96 -9.50
N LEU A 181 13.11 -6.29 -9.13
CA LEU A 181 13.62 -7.66 -9.09
C LEU A 181 14.30 -7.88 -7.74
N VAL A 182 13.85 -8.89 -7.02
CA VAL A 182 14.47 -9.33 -5.76
C VAL A 182 14.97 -10.75 -5.94
N LEU A 183 16.23 -10.95 -5.60
CA LEU A 183 16.88 -12.25 -5.51
C LEU A 183 17.30 -12.47 -4.06
N ALA A 184 16.98 -13.64 -3.52
CA ALA A 184 17.36 -14.00 -2.16
C ALA A 184 17.92 -15.43 -2.12
N ALA A 185 18.92 -15.62 -1.28
CA ALA A 185 19.44 -16.93 -0.94
C ALA A 185 19.65 -16.99 0.57
N GLN A 186 19.21 -18.06 1.20
CA GLN A 186 19.44 -18.29 2.62
C GLN A 186 19.81 -19.74 2.92
N LEU A 187 20.67 -19.91 3.92
CA LEU A 187 21.02 -21.18 4.55
C LEU A 187 20.40 -21.22 5.93
N VAL A 188 19.64 -22.28 6.20
CA VAL A 188 19.04 -22.57 7.49
C VAL A 188 19.74 -23.79 8.08
N ASN A 189 20.19 -23.69 9.33
CA ASN A 189 20.77 -24.79 10.10
C ASN A 189 20.10 -24.90 11.47
N THR A 190 19.65 -26.09 11.83
CA THR A 190 19.04 -26.39 13.14
C THR A 190 19.91 -27.38 13.92
N ARG A 191 20.46 -26.99 15.07
CA ARG A 191 21.31 -27.87 15.89
C ARG A 191 20.95 -27.77 17.36
N ALA A 192 20.91 -28.92 18.03
CA ALA A 192 20.79 -28.96 19.48
C ALA A 192 22.13 -28.63 20.15
N TYR A 193 22.14 -27.74 21.13
CA TYR A 193 23.30 -27.36 21.92
C TYR A 193 22.90 -27.06 23.37
N LEU A 194 23.51 -27.78 24.34
CA LEU A 194 23.31 -27.57 25.79
C LEU A 194 21.83 -27.45 26.25
N GLY A 195 20.94 -28.31 25.74
CA GLY A 195 19.52 -28.28 26.10
C GLY A 195 18.67 -27.28 25.32
N TYR A 196 19.26 -26.52 24.40
CA TYR A 196 18.56 -25.64 23.48
C TYR A 196 18.53 -26.22 22.06
N GLU A 197 17.50 -25.89 21.31
CA GLU A 197 17.46 -26.01 19.86
C GLU A 197 17.82 -24.65 19.24
N LEU A 198 18.97 -24.60 18.57
CA LEU A 198 19.45 -23.40 17.90
C LEU A 198 19.08 -23.48 16.41
N ARG A 199 18.38 -22.46 15.91
CA ARG A 199 18.09 -22.28 14.49
C ARG A 199 18.81 -21.04 13.98
N THR A 200 19.87 -21.27 13.20
CA THR A 200 20.63 -20.21 12.54
C THR A 200 20.13 -20.04 11.11
N GLN A 201 19.92 -18.78 10.71
CA GLN A 201 19.55 -18.37 9.37
C GLN A 201 20.57 -17.35 8.88
N VAL A 202 21.25 -17.66 7.80
CA VAL A 202 22.20 -16.74 7.14
C VAL A 202 21.66 -16.49 5.75
N GLY A 203 21.56 -15.24 5.33
CA GLY A 203 21.03 -14.94 4.00
C GLY A 203 21.53 -13.65 3.40
N VAL A 204 21.39 -13.59 2.08
CA VAL A 204 21.67 -12.40 1.27
C VAL A 204 20.46 -12.13 0.39
N ARG A 205 20.09 -10.87 0.28
CA ARG A 205 19.05 -10.36 -0.60
C ARG A 205 19.61 -9.24 -1.46
N LEU A 206 19.39 -9.33 -2.76
CA LEU A 206 19.69 -8.29 -3.74
C LEU A 206 18.36 -7.74 -4.28
N ASP A 207 18.20 -6.43 -4.23
CA ASP A 207 17.05 -5.71 -4.75
C ASP A 207 17.53 -4.80 -5.89
N ARG A 208 16.86 -4.89 -7.04
CA ARG A 208 17.08 -3.99 -8.17
C ARG A 208 15.75 -3.39 -8.61
N ARG A 209 15.68 -2.07 -8.58
CA ARG A 209 14.51 -1.29 -9.03
C ARG A 209 14.84 -0.46 -10.27
N ARG A 210 13.92 -0.43 -11.22
CA ARG A 210 13.95 0.39 -12.44
C ARG A 210 12.74 1.32 -12.39
N LEU A 211 12.99 2.62 -12.24
CA LEU A 211 11.98 3.67 -12.17
C LEU A 211 11.83 4.27 -13.56
N GLU A 212 10.60 4.40 -14.04
CA GLU A 212 10.32 4.96 -15.36
C GLU A 212 10.33 6.49 -15.32
N VAL A 213 10.92 7.08 -16.36
CA VAL A 213 11.09 8.52 -16.54
C VAL A 213 10.56 8.89 -17.92
N VAL A 214 9.76 9.96 -17.98
CA VAL A 214 9.16 10.44 -19.22
C VAL A 214 10.26 10.89 -20.18
N GLU A 215 10.29 10.30 -21.37
CA GLU A 215 11.20 10.63 -22.47
C GLU A 215 12.71 10.54 -22.13
N ASP A 216 13.07 9.80 -21.08
CA ASP A 216 14.47 9.58 -20.67
C ASP A 216 14.72 8.10 -20.31
N SER A 217 15.98 7.75 -20.08
CA SER A 217 16.40 6.44 -19.63
C SER A 217 15.99 6.16 -18.18
N ASN A 218 15.43 4.98 -17.95
CA ASN A 218 14.97 4.55 -16.63
C ASN A 218 16.08 4.63 -15.55
N GLU A 219 15.76 5.24 -14.41
CA GLU A 219 16.65 5.32 -13.25
C GLU A 219 16.76 3.94 -12.58
N LYS A 220 18.00 3.49 -12.32
CA LYS A 220 18.27 2.17 -11.72
C LYS A 220 18.80 2.34 -10.31
N ARG A 221 18.17 1.64 -9.35
CA ARG A 221 18.63 1.56 -7.97
C ARG A 221 18.88 0.11 -7.60
N THR A 222 20.03 -0.15 -6.98
CA THR A 222 20.42 -1.48 -6.52
C THR A 222 20.73 -1.40 -5.04
N SER A 223 20.20 -2.33 -4.26
CA SER A 223 20.46 -2.47 -2.84
C SER A 223 20.77 -3.92 -2.51
N GLY A 224 21.71 -4.13 -1.60
CA GLY A 224 22.05 -5.45 -1.07
C GLY A 224 21.86 -5.46 0.45
N LEU A 225 21.30 -6.54 0.96
CA LEU A 225 21.17 -6.78 2.40
C LEU A 225 21.69 -8.18 2.70
N ALA A 226 22.69 -8.28 3.57
CA ALA A 226 23.07 -9.54 4.19
C ALA A 226 22.56 -9.56 5.63
N PHE A 227 22.08 -10.72 6.09
CA PHE A 227 21.59 -10.88 7.45
C PHE A 227 22.02 -12.22 8.05
N LEU A 228 22.13 -12.20 9.37
CA LEU A 228 22.37 -13.36 10.21
C LEU A 228 21.36 -13.28 11.36
N THR A 229 20.57 -14.34 11.54
CA THR A 229 19.61 -14.43 12.64
C THR A 229 19.78 -15.78 13.32
N VAL A 230 19.87 -15.77 14.65
CA VAL A 230 19.98 -16.98 15.46
C VAL A 230 18.81 -17.00 16.44
N PHE A 231 18.00 -18.05 16.37
CA PHE A 231 16.93 -18.32 17.32
C PHE A 231 17.39 -19.43 18.26
N GLY A 232 17.08 -19.29 19.55
CA GLY A 232 17.27 -20.35 20.54
C GLY A 232 15.96 -20.62 21.25
N SER A 233 15.51 -21.87 21.24
CA SER A 233 14.37 -22.33 22.03
C SER A 233 14.80 -23.44 22.99
N LEU A 234 14.12 -23.54 24.13
CA LEU A 234 14.29 -24.67 25.04
C LEU A 234 13.84 -25.94 24.32
N ARG A 235 14.62 -27.01 24.50
CA ARG A 235 14.27 -28.33 23.98
C ARG A 235 13.31 -28.98 24.98
N GLU A 236 12.07 -29.19 24.58
CA GLU A 236 11.13 -30.09 25.27
C GLU A 236 11.61 -31.54 25.25
#